data_AF-A0A1U9UKJ6-F1
#
_entry.id   AF-A0A1U9UKJ6-F1
#
_cell.length_a   1.000
_cell.length_b   1.000
_cell.length_c   1.000
_cell.angle_alpha   90.00
_cell.angle_beta   90.00
_cell.angle_gamma   90.00
#
_symmetry.space_group_name_H-M   'P 1'
#
loop_
_entity.id
_entity.type
_entity.pdbx_description
1 polymer ?
#
loop_
_entity_poly.entity_id
_entity_poly.type
_entity_poly.pdbx_seq_one_letter_code
_entity_poly.pdbx_strand_id
1 'polypeptide(L)'
;MEELTFQQQSVIWGQAFEILVKRGVLGCLAERNLIDLDDKHLKPWRTMKLSSIYGAVVRELQVIDETVRDQIDSALKHLASVAYGLGFTAMREYLRKLDTSLGNGDLRVRSLWCPLSLPGEKDFQSERDQICVEIHEMLGLKGSVDPALADKGNPARADFLLWLSGNHKEDHLLVQEYSFDMPSQTSDFLKEDAHLDELMRYRRMVDSRGVFARVSAEVEEESFELSDDIKTHLSALTSDNKPFYKLCQACGYAESTVQLLDRHERLQKPCVVRALAITPNGLESLAARYVSEGTKDPRFALMQQMGTAYRRASKLSDGDTEGLADQVESVFKQILTRLPKELRQGLRILGGDSPKPGDDYRLDFEERIPDFANPMQMYAKEEALALVPEQQALTDYFGLDVRTAMANALEELKPGAQPVALRDLHAAAVVAGMTAASPGKVNVLGLEGNPGIGKTTAVIRPVI
;
A
#
# COMPACT_ATOMS: atom_id res chain seq x y z
N MET A 1 33.28 -18.89 19.08
CA MET A 1 31.92 -18.74 18.53
C MET A 1 31.87 -17.35 17.93
N GLU A 2 31.49 -17.24 16.67
CA GLU A 2 31.28 -15.94 16.03
C GLU A 2 30.03 -15.29 16.62
N GLU A 3 30.12 -14.01 16.93
CA GLU A 3 29.01 -13.21 17.44
C GLU A 3 27.97 -13.01 16.32
N LEU A 4 26.69 -13.19 16.64
CA LEU A 4 25.61 -13.05 15.65
C LEU A 4 25.57 -11.62 15.10
N THR A 5 25.45 -11.48 13.78
CA THR A 5 25.28 -10.17 13.14
C THR A 5 23.95 -9.54 13.56
N PHE A 6 23.85 -8.21 13.49
CA PHE A 6 22.61 -7.48 13.78
C PHE A 6 21.42 -8.00 12.93
N GLN A 7 21.69 -8.41 11.69
CA GLN A 7 20.67 -8.95 10.81
C GLN A 7 20.21 -10.35 11.22
N GLN A 8 21.12 -11.23 11.64
CA GLN A 8 20.76 -12.55 12.18
C GLN A 8 19.89 -12.39 13.44
N GLN A 9 20.27 -11.48 14.34
CA GLN A 9 19.45 -11.15 15.50
C GLN A 9 18.08 -10.60 15.09
N SER A 10 18.04 -9.68 14.12
CA SER A 10 16.79 -9.10 13.58
C SER A 10 15.85 -10.15 13.01
N VAL A 11 16.37 -11.20 12.36
CA VAL A 11 15.56 -12.32 11.85
C VAL A 11 14.92 -13.09 12.99
N ILE A 12 15.66 -13.40 14.05
CA ILE A 12 15.15 -14.13 15.23
C ILE A 12 14.02 -13.33 15.92
N TRP A 13 14.25 -12.03 16.15
CA TRP A 13 13.22 -11.14 16.71
C TRP A 13 12.01 -10.99 15.78
N GLY A 14 12.24 -10.95 14.46
CA GLY A 14 11.20 -10.94 13.44
C GLY A 14 10.30 -12.18 13.48
N GLN A 15 10.89 -13.36 13.61
CA GLN A 15 10.15 -14.62 13.77
C GLN A 15 9.32 -14.62 15.06
N ALA A 16 9.87 -14.12 16.17
CA ALA A 16 9.12 -14.00 17.42
C ALA A 16 7.93 -13.03 17.29
N PHE A 17 8.15 -11.85 16.71
CA PHE A 17 7.10 -10.88 16.43
C PHE A 17 5.98 -11.47 15.57
N GLU A 18 6.32 -12.15 14.47
CA GLU A 18 5.36 -12.80 13.57
C GLU A 18 4.43 -13.76 14.33
N ILE A 19 4.98 -14.64 15.16
CA ILE A 19 4.21 -15.59 15.98
C ILE A 19 3.25 -14.84 16.93
N LEU A 20 3.74 -13.78 17.58
CA LEU A 20 2.97 -13.02 18.56
C LEU A 20 1.83 -12.22 17.91
N VAL A 21 2.05 -11.63 16.74
CA VAL A 21 0.98 -10.99 15.96
C VAL A 21 -0.05 -12.01 15.50
N LYS A 22 0.38 -13.15 14.94
CA LYS A 22 -0.52 -14.24 14.52
C LYS A 22 -1.39 -14.76 15.67
N ARG A 23 -0.85 -14.85 16.90
CA ARG A 23 -1.65 -15.18 18.09
C ARG A 23 -2.78 -14.18 18.35
N GLY A 24 -2.52 -12.88 18.17
CA GLY A 24 -3.54 -11.84 18.25
C GLY A 24 -4.62 -12.01 17.18
N VAL A 25 -4.20 -12.27 15.94
CA VAL A 25 -5.10 -12.52 14.81
C VAL A 25 -6.01 -13.72 15.06
N LEU A 26 -5.43 -14.86 15.44
CA LEU A 26 -6.18 -16.08 15.79
C LEU A 26 -7.07 -15.87 17.02
N GLY A 27 -6.61 -15.12 18.01
CA GLY A 27 -7.41 -14.74 19.18
C GLY A 27 -8.68 -14.00 18.80
N CYS A 28 -8.58 -13.02 17.89
CA CYS A 28 -9.74 -12.28 17.38
C CYS A 28 -10.72 -13.18 16.61
N LEU A 29 -10.21 -14.08 15.77
CA LEU A 29 -11.05 -15.04 15.04
C LEU A 29 -11.77 -16.00 15.98
N ALA A 30 -11.08 -16.51 17.00
CA ALA A 30 -11.63 -17.42 17.99
C ALA A 30 -12.69 -16.73 18.87
N GLU A 31 -12.44 -15.50 19.34
CA GLU A 31 -13.40 -14.71 20.10
C GLU A 31 -14.71 -14.48 19.33
N ARG A 32 -14.60 -14.32 18.00
CA ARG A 32 -15.74 -14.18 17.09
C ARG A 32 -16.38 -15.51 16.68
N ASN A 33 -15.94 -16.64 17.25
CA ASN A 33 -16.40 -18.00 16.92
C ASN A 33 -16.27 -18.34 15.42
N LEU A 34 -15.28 -17.77 14.74
CA LEU A 34 -15.03 -18.02 13.32
C LEU A 34 -14.15 -19.26 13.09
N ILE A 35 -13.37 -19.64 14.10
CA ILE A 35 -12.48 -20.79 14.09
C ILE A 35 -12.56 -21.52 15.43
N ASP A 36 -12.20 -22.81 15.42
CA ASP A 36 -11.96 -23.59 16.64
C ASP A 36 -10.45 -23.83 16.80
N LEU A 37 -9.87 -23.37 17.91
CA LEU A 37 -8.45 -23.58 18.21
C LEU A 37 -8.12 -25.04 18.56
N ASP A 38 -9.12 -25.90 18.77
CA ASP A 38 -8.93 -27.35 18.92
C ASP A 38 -8.85 -28.10 17.58
N ASP A 39 -9.11 -27.43 16.44
CA ASP A 39 -8.93 -28.01 15.12
C ASP A 39 -7.49 -28.52 14.92
N LYS A 40 -7.34 -29.67 14.25
CA LYS A 40 -6.04 -30.36 14.08
C LYS A 40 -4.92 -29.43 13.58
N HIS A 41 -5.22 -28.55 12.63
CA HIS A 41 -4.26 -27.64 12.01
C HIS A 41 -3.93 -26.41 12.88
N LEU A 42 -4.78 -26.05 13.86
CA LEU A 42 -4.57 -24.91 14.76
C LEU A 42 -4.15 -25.30 16.17
N LYS A 43 -4.32 -26.58 16.55
CA LYS A 43 -3.90 -27.13 17.83
C LYS A 43 -2.46 -26.77 18.25
N PRO A 44 -1.46 -26.71 17.35
CA PRO A 44 -0.13 -26.22 17.71
C PRO A 44 -0.14 -24.81 18.32
N TRP A 45 -0.97 -23.89 17.80
CA TRP A 45 -1.10 -22.52 18.33
C TRP A 45 -1.67 -22.48 19.74
N ARG A 46 -2.64 -23.36 20.04
CA ARG A 46 -3.26 -23.46 21.38
C ARG A 46 -2.30 -24.05 22.41
N THR A 47 -1.56 -25.08 22.03
CA THR A 47 -0.68 -25.83 22.96
C THR A 47 0.69 -25.19 23.18
N MET A 48 1.17 -24.41 22.22
CA MET A 48 2.46 -23.74 22.35
C MET A 48 2.41 -22.67 23.45
N LYS A 49 3.35 -22.72 24.38
CA LYS A 49 3.48 -21.75 25.48
C LYS A 49 4.36 -20.59 25.06
N LEU A 50 4.13 -19.40 25.63
CA LEU A 50 5.00 -18.23 25.42
C LEU A 50 6.44 -18.53 25.85
N SER A 51 6.63 -19.27 26.95
CA SER A 51 7.96 -19.69 27.41
C SER A 51 8.73 -20.53 26.39
N SER A 52 8.05 -21.28 25.52
CA SER A 52 8.70 -22.02 24.42
C SER A 52 9.25 -21.08 23.35
N ILE A 53 8.53 -19.98 23.06
CA ILE A 53 8.99 -18.93 22.14
C ILE A 53 10.19 -18.22 22.76
N TYR A 54 10.09 -17.86 24.05
CA TYR A 54 11.15 -17.12 24.73
C TYR A 54 12.43 -17.95 24.85
N GLY A 55 12.29 -19.22 25.24
CA GLY A 55 13.40 -20.15 25.27
C GLY A 55 14.02 -20.40 23.90
N ALA A 56 13.23 -20.36 22.82
CA ALA A 56 13.77 -20.42 21.46
C ALA A 56 14.58 -19.16 21.14
N VAL A 57 14.04 -17.96 21.36
CA VAL A 57 14.77 -16.70 21.11
C VAL A 57 16.09 -16.64 21.88
N VAL A 58 16.09 -16.95 23.18
CA VAL A 58 17.31 -16.93 24.01
C VAL A 58 18.36 -17.93 23.50
N ARG A 59 17.92 -19.12 23.08
CA ARG A 59 18.82 -20.15 22.52
C ARG A 59 19.41 -19.69 21.18
N GLU A 60 18.59 -19.21 20.27
CA GLU A 60 19.03 -18.79 18.94
C GLU A 60 19.91 -17.53 18.99
N LEU A 61 19.68 -16.63 19.96
CA LEU A 61 20.56 -15.47 20.22
C LEU A 61 21.87 -15.85 20.93
N GLN A 62 22.07 -17.14 21.27
CA GLN A 62 23.26 -17.66 21.94
C GLN A 62 23.61 -16.96 23.26
N VAL A 63 22.60 -16.48 24.00
CA VAL A 63 22.82 -15.70 25.23
C VAL A 63 23.08 -16.61 26.43
N ILE A 64 24.26 -16.45 27.03
CA ILE A 64 24.71 -17.19 28.20
C ILE A 64 24.51 -16.38 29.49
N ASP A 65 24.69 -15.06 29.43
CA ASP A 65 24.60 -14.14 30.58
C ASP A 65 23.16 -14.04 31.13
N GLU A 66 22.99 -14.22 32.44
CA GLU A 66 21.68 -14.20 33.10
C GLU A 66 21.02 -12.82 33.10
N THR A 67 21.80 -11.74 33.22
CA THR A 67 21.28 -10.37 33.18
C THR A 67 20.73 -10.05 31.79
N VAL A 68 21.44 -10.45 30.75
CA VAL A 68 20.99 -10.26 29.36
C VAL A 68 19.76 -11.13 29.08
N ARG A 69 19.68 -12.34 29.64
CA ARG A 69 18.48 -13.17 29.55
C ARG A 69 17.26 -12.50 30.19
N ASP A 70 17.42 -11.91 31.37
CA ASP A 70 16.32 -11.20 32.04
C ASP A 70 15.85 -9.99 31.23
N GLN A 71 16.78 -9.24 30.63
CA GLN A 71 16.45 -8.13 29.72
C GLN A 71 15.69 -8.60 28.48
N ILE A 72 16.15 -9.69 27.84
CA ILE A 72 15.48 -10.28 26.68
C ILE A 72 14.09 -10.79 27.04
N ASP A 73 13.94 -11.46 28.20
CA ASP A 73 12.65 -11.95 28.68
C ASP A 73 11.67 -10.79 28.92
N SER A 74 12.11 -9.68 29.52
CA SER A 74 11.28 -8.49 29.70
C SER A 74 10.89 -7.86 28.36
N ALA A 75 11.83 -7.75 27.42
CA ALA A 75 11.58 -7.25 26.07
C ALA A 75 10.57 -8.14 25.32
N LEU A 76 10.68 -9.46 25.43
CA LEU A 76 9.75 -10.41 24.82
C LEU A 76 8.36 -10.35 25.45
N LYS A 77 8.23 -10.13 26.76
CA LYS A 77 6.94 -9.91 27.43
C LYS A 77 6.27 -8.63 26.93
N HIS A 78 7.03 -7.55 26.78
CA HIS A 78 6.52 -6.31 26.21
C HIS A 78 6.06 -6.53 24.77
N LEU A 79 6.94 -7.11 23.94
CA LEU A 79 6.65 -7.43 22.54
C LEU A 79 5.41 -8.32 22.41
N ALA A 80 5.26 -9.34 23.26
CA ALA A 80 4.09 -10.22 23.27
C ALA A 80 2.79 -9.45 23.48
N SER A 81 2.79 -8.47 24.38
CA SER A 81 1.61 -7.65 24.67
C SER A 81 1.25 -6.75 23.49
N VAL A 82 2.24 -6.02 22.95
CA VAL A 82 2.03 -5.07 21.85
C VAL A 82 1.71 -5.78 20.54
N ALA A 83 2.45 -6.83 20.19
CA ALA A 83 2.25 -7.59 18.96
C ALA A 83 0.90 -8.34 18.96
N TYR A 84 0.51 -8.94 20.08
CA TYR A 84 -0.82 -9.56 20.22
C TYR A 84 -1.92 -8.51 20.01
N GLY A 85 -1.82 -7.36 20.70
CA GLY A 85 -2.78 -6.27 20.57
C GLY A 85 -2.88 -5.73 19.14
N LEU A 86 -1.74 -5.61 18.45
CA LEU A 86 -1.66 -5.20 17.05
C LEU A 86 -2.40 -6.19 16.14
N GLY A 87 -2.08 -7.48 16.22
CA GLY A 87 -2.73 -8.51 15.40
C GLY A 87 -4.22 -8.63 15.66
N PHE A 88 -4.62 -8.60 16.93
CA PHE A 88 -6.02 -8.64 17.34
C PHE A 88 -6.78 -7.42 16.79
N THR A 89 -6.24 -6.22 16.97
CA THR A 89 -6.89 -4.98 16.53
C THR A 89 -6.98 -4.90 15.01
N ALA A 90 -5.92 -5.27 14.29
CA ALA A 90 -5.90 -5.30 12.83
C ALA A 90 -6.97 -6.23 12.28
N MET A 91 -7.07 -7.44 12.84
CA MET A 91 -8.09 -8.42 12.45
C MET A 91 -9.50 -7.94 12.83
N ARG A 92 -9.68 -7.37 14.02
CA ARG A 92 -10.97 -6.81 14.46
C ARG A 92 -11.48 -5.72 13.50
N GLU A 93 -10.62 -4.77 13.12
CA GLU A 93 -11.00 -3.69 12.21
C GLU A 93 -11.27 -4.18 10.78
N TYR A 94 -10.54 -5.22 10.32
CA TYR A 94 -10.85 -5.88 9.06
C TYR A 94 -12.25 -6.52 9.10
N LEU A 95 -12.53 -7.33 10.14
CA LEU A 95 -13.80 -8.05 10.28
C LEU A 95 -14.98 -7.12 10.54
N ARG A 96 -14.77 -5.94 11.14
CA ARG A 96 -15.81 -4.94 11.42
C ARG A 96 -16.64 -4.58 10.20
N LYS A 97 -16.03 -4.53 9.01
CA LYS A 97 -16.73 -4.23 7.74
C LYS A 97 -17.60 -5.39 7.25
N LEU A 98 -17.43 -6.58 7.83
CA LEU A 98 -18.12 -7.83 7.48
C LEU A 98 -19.06 -8.30 8.61
N ASP A 99 -19.20 -7.54 9.70
CA ASP A 99 -19.93 -7.94 10.92
C ASP A 99 -21.35 -8.44 10.62
N THR A 100 -22.10 -7.72 9.78
CA THR A 100 -23.47 -8.12 9.40
C THR A 100 -23.49 -9.46 8.67
N SER A 101 -22.62 -9.63 7.65
CA SER A 101 -22.56 -10.85 6.84
C SER A 101 -22.04 -12.05 7.64
N LEU A 102 -21.14 -11.83 8.60
CA LEU A 102 -20.64 -12.86 9.51
C LEU A 102 -21.71 -13.23 10.56
N GLY A 103 -22.37 -12.24 11.15
CA GLY A 103 -23.41 -12.43 12.18
C GLY A 103 -24.65 -13.16 11.67
N ASN A 104 -25.03 -12.94 10.41
CA ASN A 104 -26.12 -13.67 9.75
C ASN A 104 -25.67 -15.05 9.22
N GLY A 105 -24.38 -15.36 9.26
CA GLY A 105 -23.81 -16.62 8.78
C GLY A 105 -23.68 -16.74 7.25
N ASP A 106 -23.84 -15.63 6.52
CA ASP A 106 -23.68 -15.54 5.06
C ASP A 106 -22.21 -15.64 4.62
N LEU A 107 -21.29 -15.26 5.51
CA LEU A 107 -19.85 -15.50 5.38
C LEU A 107 -19.37 -16.38 6.53
N ARG A 108 -18.49 -17.34 6.20
CA ARG A 108 -17.83 -18.23 7.15
C ARG A 108 -16.39 -18.47 6.71
N VAL A 109 -15.54 -18.90 7.64
CA VAL A 109 -14.19 -19.34 7.30
C VAL A 109 -14.30 -20.60 6.45
N ARG A 110 -13.86 -20.49 5.19
CA ARG A 110 -13.76 -21.63 4.28
C ARG A 110 -12.41 -22.31 4.40
N SER A 111 -11.37 -21.51 4.56
CA SER A 111 -9.98 -21.94 4.57
C SER A 111 -9.13 -20.94 5.38
N LEU A 112 -8.19 -21.45 6.18
CA LEU A 112 -7.26 -20.67 6.99
C LEU A 112 -5.87 -21.28 6.92
N TRP A 113 -4.91 -20.52 6.39
CA TRP A 113 -3.49 -20.82 6.45
C TRP A 113 -2.85 -19.95 7.53
N CYS A 114 -2.22 -20.58 8.52
CA CYS A 114 -1.46 -19.87 9.54
C CYS A 114 -0.35 -20.79 10.07
N PRO A 115 0.73 -21.02 9.30
CA PRO A 115 1.81 -21.90 9.71
C PRO A 115 2.54 -21.37 10.94
N LEU A 116 2.95 -22.28 11.81
CA LEU A 116 3.67 -22.00 13.05
C LEU A 116 5.08 -22.61 12.97
N SER A 117 6.09 -21.75 12.96
CA SER A 117 7.50 -22.16 13.10
C SER A 117 8.11 -21.39 14.26
N LEU A 118 8.81 -22.07 15.16
CA LEU A 118 9.57 -21.39 16.23
C LEU A 118 10.77 -20.63 15.65
N PRO A 119 11.30 -19.62 16.38
CA PRO A 119 12.51 -18.94 15.97
C PRO A 119 13.69 -19.91 15.81
N GLY A 120 14.49 -19.71 14.76
CA GLY A 120 15.63 -20.55 14.38
C GLY A 120 15.82 -20.69 12.88
N GLU A 121 16.86 -21.42 12.48
CA GLU A 121 17.07 -21.80 11.09
C GLU A 121 15.93 -22.70 10.59
N LYS A 122 15.35 -22.34 9.44
CA LYS A 122 14.31 -23.15 8.79
C LYS A 122 14.95 -23.95 7.66
N ASP A 123 14.89 -25.27 7.74
CA ASP A 123 15.18 -26.13 6.58
C ASP A 123 13.94 -26.20 5.68
N PHE A 124 13.66 -25.07 5.01
CA PHE A 124 12.53 -24.95 4.10
C PHE A 124 12.60 -25.97 2.96
N GLN A 125 13.80 -26.41 2.58
CA GLN A 125 13.97 -27.34 1.48
C GLN A 125 13.51 -28.74 1.88
N SER A 126 13.74 -29.14 3.13
CA SER A 126 13.22 -30.39 3.70
C SER A 126 11.71 -30.37 3.97
N GLU A 127 11.14 -29.22 4.34
CA GLU A 127 9.71 -29.07 4.71
C GLU A 127 8.80 -28.77 3.51
N ARG A 128 9.39 -28.47 2.35
CA ARG A 128 8.70 -27.93 1.17
C ARG A 128 7.51 -28.78 0.73
N ASP A 129 7.72 -30.08 0.57
CA ASP A 129 6.71 -30.99 0.03
C ASP A 129 5.50 -31.11 0.97
N GLN A 130 5.76 -31.15 2.27
CA GLN A 130 4.71 -31.21 3.30
C GLN A 130 3.85 -29.94 3.28
N ILE A 131 4.47 -28.76 3.20
CA ILE A 131 3.76 -27.48 3.12
C ILE A 131 2.91 -27.40 1.84
N CYS A 132 3.42 -27.89 0.71
CA CYS A 132 2.66 -27.96 -0.54
C CYS A 132 1.42 -28.87 -0.41
N VAL A 133 1.54 -30.01 0.26
CA VAL A 133 0.40 -30.90 0.53
C VAL A 133 -0.64 -30.19 1.41
N GLU A 134 -0.20 -29.58 2.52
CA GLU A 134 -1.10 -28.92 3.47
C GLU A 134 -1.86 -27.75 2.85
N ILE A 135 -1.18 -26.87 2.10
CA ILE A 135 -1.84 -25.74 1.43
C ILE A 135 -2.80 -26.23 0.33
N HIS A 136 -2.45 -27.30 -0.39
CA HIS A 136 -3.28 -27.89 -1.45
C HIS A 136 -4.59 -28.43 -0.89
N GLU A 137 -4.51 -29.21 0.21
CA GLU A 137 -5.66 -29.73 0.92
C GLU A 137 -6.51 -28.61 1.53
N MET A 138 -5.86 -27.62 2.17
CA MET A 138 -6.53 -26.52 2.87
C MET A 138 -7.32 -25.61 1.93
N LEU A 139 -6.82 -25.35 0.72
CA LEU A 139 -7.57 -24.61 -0.32
C LEU A 139 -8.58 -25.49 -1.08
N GLY A 140 -8.53 -26.81 -0.86
CA GLY A 140 -9.36 -27.80 -1.55
C GLY A 140 -9.12 -27.81 -3.06
N LEU A 141 -7.85 -27.73 -3.47
CA LEU A 141 -7.46 -27.78 -4.88
C LEU A 141 -7.75 -29.17 -5.47
N LYS A 142 -7.94 -29.24 -6.79
CA LYS A 142 -8.17 -30.48 -7.52
C LYS A 142 -6.86 -30.96 -8.17
N GLY A 143 -6.68 -32.28 -8.30
CA GLY A 143 -5.57 -32.87 -9.05
C GLY A 143 -4.35 -33.20 -8.18
N SER A 144 -3.17 -33.28 -8.80
CA SER A 144 -1.91 -33.52 -8.09
C SER A 144 -1.41 -32.25 -7.39
N VAL A 145 -0.69 -32.44 -6.29
CA VAL A 145 -0.01 -31.34 -5.58
C VAL A 145 1.03 -30.72 -6.51
N ASP A 146 0.94 -29.41 -6.72
CA ASP A 146 1.89 -28.64 -7.53
C ASP A 146 3.07 -28.19 -6.64
N PRO A 147 4.31 -28.63 -6.90
CA PRO A 147 5.47 -28.20 -6.13
C PRO A 147 5.72 -26.68 -6.20
N ALA A 148 5.19 -25.99 -7.22
CA ALA A 148 5.34 -24.55 -7.38
C ALA A 148 4.55 -23.76 -6.32
N LEU A 149 3.64 -24.38 -5.56
CA LEU A 149 2.88 -23.73 -4.47
C LEU A 149 3.81 -23.11 -3.42
N ALA A 150 5.01 -23.67 -3.25
CA ALA A 150 6.04 -23.20 -2.33
C ALA A 150 7.10 -22.28 -2.97
N ASP A 151 6.90 -21.81 -4.20
CA ASP A 151 7.76 -20.80 -4.80
C ASP A 151 7.55 -19.41 -4.19
N LYS A 152 8.53 -18.53 -4.42
CA LYS A 152 8.43 -17.12 -4.01
C LYS A 152 7.17 -16.50 -4.62
N GLY A 153 6.35 -15.86 -3.79
CA GLY A 153 5.10 -15.22 -4.22
C GLY A 153 3.92 -16.16 -4.39
N ASN A 154 4.05 -17.45 -4.04
CA ASN A 154 2.95 -18.44 -4.06
C ASN A 154 2.44 -18.77 -2.65
N PRO A 155 1.17 -19.23 -2.52
CA PRO A 155 0.43 -19.25 -1.26
C PRO A 155 1.10 -19.99 -0.10
N ALA A 156 1.86 -21.05 -0.37
CA ALA A 156 2.46 -21.86 0.70
C ALA A 156 3.53 -21.08 1.51
N ARG A 157 4.06 -19.98 0.94
CA ARG A 157 5.01 -19.08 1.61
C ARG A 157 4.35 -17.89 2.32
N ALA A 158 3.04 -17.74 2.24
CA ALA A 158 2.35 -16.67 2.94
C ALA A 158 2.43 -16.88 4.45
N ASP A 159 2.62 -15.81 5.21
CA ASP A 159 2.61 -15.88 6.66
C ASP A 159 1.19 -16.22 7.15
N PHE A 160 0.16 -15.64 6.52
CA PHE A 160 -1.24 -15.84 6.88
C PHE A 160 -2.17 -15.65 5.67
N LEU A 161 -3.16 -16.53 5.54
CA LEU A 161 -4.22 -16.43 4.53
C LEU A 161 -5.56 -16.84 5.14
N LEU A 162 -6.57 -15.98 4.99
CA LEU A 162 -7.94 -16.25 5.39
C LEU A 162 -8.87 -16.12 4.17
N TRP A 163 -9.62 -17.18 3.88
CA TRP A 163 -10.67 -17.15 2.86
C TRP A 163 -12.04 -17.29 3.52
N LEU A 164 -12.85 -16.25 3.40
CA LEU A 164 -14.24 -16.21 3.82
C LEU A 164 -15.15 -16.44 2.61
N SER A 165 -16.09 -17.38 2.75
CA SER A 165 -17.04 -17.77 1.71
C SER A 165 -18.37 -18.21 2.33
N GLY A 166 -19.41 -18.37 1.50
CA GLY A 166 -20.76 -18.69 1.94
C GLY A 166 -21.83 -18.21 0.97
N ASN A 167 -23.01 -17.84 1.49
CA ASN A 167 -24.14 -17.35 0.69
C ASN A 167 -24.04 -15.88 0.29
N HIS A 168 -23.08 -15.14 0.86
CA HIS A 168 -22.83 -13.75 0.50
C HIS A 168 -22.53 -13.59 -1.01
N LYS A 169 -22.87 -12.45 -1.60
CA LYS A 169 -22.64 -12.17 -3.03
C LYS A 169 -21.18 -12.21 -3.48
N GLU A 170 -20.25 -12.08 -2.54
CA GLU A 170 -18.81 -12.03 -2.77
C GLU A 170 -18.08 -12.94 -1.77
N ASP A 171 -16.97 -13.53 -2.22
CA ASP A 171 -15.96 -14.12 -1.34
C ASP A 171 -14.98 -13.04 -0.85
N HIS A 172 -14.26 -13.32 0.23
CA HIS A 172 -13.19 -12.44 0.71
C HIS A 172 -11.92 -13.24 0.97
N LEU A 173 -10.82 -12.81 0.34
CA LEU A 173 -9.49 -13.37 0.55
C LEU A 173 -8.62 -12.32 1.23
N LEU A 174 -8.12 -12.61 2.43
CA LEU A 174 -7.19 -11.77 3.15
C LEU A 174 -5.84 -12.48 3.24
N VAL A 175 -4.78 -11.78 2.85
CA VAL A 175 -3.40 -12.19 3.11
C VAL A 175 -2.73 -11.15 4.00
N GLN A 176 -2.05 -11.63 5.05
CA GLN A 176 -1.28 -10.78 5.94
C GLN A 176 0.18 -11.21 5.94
N GLU A 177 1.08 -10.23 5.88
CA GLU A 177 2.53 -10.40 6.00
C GLU A 177 3.05 -9.57 7.17
N TYR A 178 3.95 -10.15 7.95
CA TYR A 178 4.44 -9.52 9.19
C TYR A 178 5.92 -9.18 9.07
N SER A 179 6.31 -8.01 9.56
CA SER A 179 7.73 -7.64 9.66
C SER A 179 8.00 -6.89 10.94
N PHE A 180 9.08 -7.27 11.61
CA PHE A 180 9.63 -6.53 12.73
C PHE A 180 10.77 -5.64 12.27
N ASP A 181 10.64 -4.34 12.52
CA ASP A 181 11.74 -3.42 12.31
C ASP A 181 12.52 -3.28 13.61
N MET A 182 13.48 -4.18 13.81
CA MET A 182 14.27 -4.23 15.03
C MET A 182 15.07 -2.93 15.19
N PRO A 183 14.94 -2.21 16.32
CA PRO A 183 15.79 -1.05 16.60
C PRO A 183 17.25 -1.51 16.80
N SER A 184 18.20 -0.62 16.52
CA SER A 184 19.63 -0.90 16.69
C SER A 184 20.02 -1.29 18.13
N GLN A 185 19.22 -0.86 19.11
CA GLN A 185 19.32 -1.25 20.51
C GLN A 185 17.93 -1.53 21.07
N THR A 186 17.80 -2.66 21.77
CA THR A 186 16.59 -2.97 22.54
C THR A 186 16.57 -2.17 23.83
N SER A 187 15.46 -1.47 24.09
CA SER A 187 15.28 -0.74 25.35
C SER A 187 15.26 -1.68 26.56
N ASP A 188 15.65 -1.18 27.72
CA ASP A 188 15.60 -1.92 28.97
C ASP A 188 14.17 -1.92 29.55
N PHE A 189 13.37 -2.90 29.11
CA PHE A 189 11.99 -3.09 29.55
C PHE A 189 11.86 -3.63 30.98
N LEU A 190 12.93 -3.67 31.79
CA LEU A 190 12.79 -3.79 33.24
C LEU A 190 12.34 -2.47 33.88
N LYS A 191 12.42 -1.35 33.13
CA LYS A 191 12.05 -0.01 33.57
C LYS A 191 10.73 0.43 32.95
N GLU A 192 9.85 1.02 33.76
CA GLU A 192 8.55 1.53 33.31
C GLU A 192 8.66 2.55 32.18
N ASP A 193 9.65 3.46 32.26
CA ASP A 193 9.88 4.50 31.27
C ASP A 193 10.15 3.94 29.86
N ALA A 194 10.82 2.79 29.76
CA ALA A 194 11.11 2.16 28.47
C ALA A 194 9.83 1.72 27.74
N HIS A 195 8.82 1.25 28.48
CA HIS A 195 7.52 0.91 27.90
C HIS A 195 6.77 2.16 27.41
N LEU A 196 6.79 3.24 28.21
CA LEU A 196 6.13 4.50 27.83
C LEU A 196 6.80 5.13 26.62
N ASP A 197 8.12 5.14 26.57
CA ASP A 197 8.90 5.70 25.47
C ASP A 197 8.62 4.99 24.15
N GLU A 198 8.50 3.66 24.16
CA GLU A 198 8.13 2.90 22.95
C GLU A 198 6.71 3.25 22.47
N LEU A 199 5.73 3.32 23.38
CA LEU A 199 4.35 3.71 23.03
C LEU A 199 4.28 5.15 22.51
N MET A 200 5.03 6.07 23.11
CA MET A 200 5.11 7.46 22.67
C MET A 200 5.81 7.58 21.31
N ARG A 201 6.86 6.79 21.07
CA ARG A 201 7.51 6.68 19.74
C ARG A 201 6.50 6.21 18.70
N TYR A 202 5.74 5.14 18.99
CA TYR A 202 4.70 4.65 18.09
C TYR A 202 3.67 5.72 17.75
N ARG A 203 3.13 6.41 18.76
CA ARG A 203 2.19 7.52 18.55
C ARG A 203 2.77 8.60 17.64
N ARG A 204 3.99 9.06 17.91
CA ARG A 204 4.68 10.07 17.07
C ARG A 204 4.85 9.58 15.65
N MET A 205 5.21 8.31 15.45
CA MET A 205 5.36 7.73 14.12
C MET A 205 4.04 7.70 13.36
N VAL A 206 2.95 7.25 13.98
CA VAL A 206 1.60 7.28 13.38
C VAL A 206 1.19 8.71 13.04
N ASP A 207 1.39 9.66 13.95
CA ASP A 207 1.10 11.09 13.72
C ASP A 207 1.94 11.69 12.59
N SER A 208 3.17 11.19 12.39
CA SER A 208 4.11 11.69 11.37
C SER A 208 3.89 11.11 9.97
N ARG A 209 3.19 9.98 9.84
CA ARG A 209 2.96 9.25 8.57
C ARG A 209 2.01 9.96 7.59
N GLY A 210 1.83 11.28 7.68
CA GLY A 210 0.86 12.00 6.86
C GLY A 210 1.29 13.38 6.35
N VAL A 211 1.93 13.42 5.18
CA VAL A 211 1.60 14.47 4.18
C VAL A 211 0.49 13.94 3.26
N PHE A 212 0.56 12.69 2.80
CA PHE A 212 -0.50 12.10 1.98
C PHE A 212 -1.76 11.67 2.76
N ALA A 213 -1.61 11.27 4.04
CA ALA A 213 -2.76 11.11 4.93
C ALA A 213 -3.45 12.44 5.29
N ARG A 214 -2.77 13.58 5.10
CA ARG A 214 -3.36 14.93 5.23
C ARG A 214 -4.00 15.44 3.93
N VAL A 215 -3.64 14.84 2.78
CA VAL A 215 -4.08 15.30 1.46
C VAL A 215 -5.34 14.57 0.99
N SER A 216 -5.78 13.47 1.64
CA SER A 216 -6.97 12.70 1.21
C SER A 216 -7.01 12.52 -0.31
N ALA A 217 -5.89 12.12 -0.91
CA ALA A 217 -5.85 11.82 -2.33
C ALA A 217 -6.59 10.48 -2.55
N GLU A 218 -7.91 10.56 -2.63
CA GLU A 218 -8.70 9.55 -3.32
C GLU A 218 -8.35 9.67 -4.80
N VAL A 219 -7.50 8.75 -5.26
CA VAL A 219 -7.29 8.54 -6.69
C VAL A 219 -8.47 7.68 -7.17
N GLU A 220 -9.57 8.34 -7.54
CA GLU A 220 -10.56 7.72 -8.41
C GLU A 220 -10.05 7.81 -9.85
N GLU A 221 -10.02 6.66 -10.52
CA GLU A 221 -9.81 6.50 -11.97
C GLU A 221 -8.40 6.69 -12.55
N GLU A 222 -7.38 7.17 -11.82
CA GLU A 222 -5.99 7.10 -12.34
C GLU A 222 -5.35 5.72 -12.12
N SER A 223 -4.79 5.15 -13.18
CA SER A 223 -4.00 3.93 -13.13
C SER A 223 -2.61 4.24 -12.57
N PHE A 224 -2.31 3.77 -11.35
CA PHE A 224 -0.94 3.73 -10.86
C PHE A 224 -0.21 2.57 -11.55
N GLU A 225 0.40 2.84 -12.70
CA GLU A 225 1.28 1.88 -13.35
C GLU A 225 2.69 2.03 -12.79
N LEU A 226 3.15 1.02 -12.05
CA LEU A 226 4.58 0.88 -11.84
C LEU A 226 5.19 0.63 -13.23
N SER A 227 6.12 1.50 -13.63
CA SER A 227 6.98 1.27 -14.80
C SER A 227 7.48 -0.18 -14.80
N ASP A 228 7.37 -0.88 -15.93
CA ASP A 228 7.80 -2.28 -16.07
C ASP A 228 9.23 -2.54 -15.57
N ASP A 229 10.11 -1.52 -15.66
CA ASP A 229 11.50 -1.62 -15.26
C ASP A 229 11.74 -1.21 -13.79
N ILE A 230 10.85 -0.41 -13.19
CA ILE A 230 10.89 -0.11 -11.75
C ILE A 230 10.58 -1.38 -10.94
N LYS A 231 9.73 -2.27 -11.49
CA LYS A 231 9.40 -3.58 -10.89
C LYS A 231 10.64 -4.46 -10.69
N THR A 232 11.69 -4.29 -11.50
CA THR A 232 12.93 -5.07 -11.39
C THR A 232 13.84 -4.63 -10.25
N HIS A 233 13.62 -3.45 -9.66
CA HIS A 233 14.50 -2.84 -8.65
C HIS A 233 13.81 -2.59 -7.32
N LEU A 234 12.86 -3.47 -6.95
CA LEU A 234 12.10 -3.35 -5.71
C LEU A 234 13.01 -3.19 -4.49
N SER A 235 14.11 -3.94 -4.43
CA SER A 235 15.08 -3.89 -3.33
C SER A 235 15.68 -2.50 -3.11
N ALA A 236 16.03 -1.77 -4.17
CA ALA A 236 16.54 -0.39 -4.06
C ALA A 236 15.48 0.62 -3.60
N LEU A 237 14.19 0.37 -3.90
CA LEU A 237 13.09 1.26 -3.51
C LEU A 237 12.49 0.93 -2.14
N THR A 238 12.78 -0.26 -1.62
CA THR A 238 12.28 -0.74 -0.33
C THR A 238 13.34 -0.85 0.76
N SER A 239 14.61 -0.54 0.46
CA SER A 239 15.75 -0.76 1.38
C SER A 239 15.47 -0.23 2.78
N ASP A 240 14.82 0.95 2.86
CA ASP A 240 14.46 1.59 4.13
C ASP A 240 12.95 1.47 4.47
N ASN A 241 12.13 0.94 3.56
CA ASN A 241 10.68 0.83 3.71
C ASN A 241 10.23 -0.64 3.73
N LYS A 242 10.53 -1.32 4.84
CA LYS A 242 10.09 -2.71 5.12
C LYS A 242 8.58 -2.91 4.97
N PRO A 243 7.69 -2.00 5.43
CA PRO A 243 6.24 -2.13 5.20
C PRO A 243 5.86 -2.25 3.72
N PHE A 244 6.45 -1.43 2.84
CA PHE A 244 6.17 -1.49 1.40
C PHE A 244 6.63 -2.81 0.77
N TYR A 245 7.83 -3.30 1.13
CA TYR A 245 8.30 -4.62 0.68
C TYR A 245 7.33 -5.74 1.08
N LYS A 246 6.88 -5.73 2.34
CA LYS A 246 5.89 -6.70 2.84
C LYS A 246 4.53 -6.56 2.16
N LEU A 247 4.14 -5.35 1.78
CA LEU A 247 2.92 -5.16 1.00
C LEU A 247 3.06 -5.80 -0.39
N CYS A 248 4.21 -5.64 -1.06
CA CYS A 248 4.48 -6.32 -2.32
C CYS A 248 4.46 -7.85 -2.18
N GLN A 249 5.02 -8.37 -1.08
CA GLN A 249 4.98 -9.79 -0.74
C GLN A 249 3.53 -10.27 -0.55
N ALA A 250 2.73 -9.58 0.27
CA ALA A 250 1.33 -9.89 0.50
C ALA A 250 0.50 -9.81 -0.80
N CYS A 251 0.78 -8.83 -1.66
CA CYS A 251 0.15 -8.72 -2.98
C CYS A 251 0.47 -9.93 -3.86
N GLY A 252 1.73 -10.38 -3.89
CA GLY A 252 2.14 -11.58 -4.64
C GLY A 252 1.39 -12.83 -4.20
N TYR A 253 1.28 -13.05 -2.90
CA TYR A 253 0.53 -14.17 -2.35
C TYR A 253 -0.98 -14.07 -2.57
N ALA A 254 -1.57 -12.89 -2.38
CA ALA A 254 -3.02 -12.69 -2.55
C ALA A 254 -3.44 -12.90 -4.01
N GLU A 255 -2.67 -12.35 -4.94
CA GLU A 255 -2.87 -12.45 -6.38
C GLU A 255 -2.70 -13.89 -6.89
N SER A 256 -1.61 -14.57 -6.52
CA SER A 256 -1.39 -15.96 -6.94
C SER A 256 -2.45 -16.89 -6.35
N THR A 257 -2.85 -16.67 -5.09
CA THR A 257 -3.90 -17.46 -4.45
C THR A 257 -5.24 -17.34 -5.15
N VAL A 258 -5.71 -16.11 -5.43
CA VAL A 258 -7.05 -15.94 -6.02
C VAL A 258 -7.10 -16.54 -7.43
N GLN A 259 -6.02 -16.38 -8.21
CA GLN A 259 -5.92 -16.99 -9.55
C GLN A 259 -5.84 -18.51 -9.48
N LEU A 260 -5.16 -19.05 -8.47
CA LEU A 260 -5.10 -20.49 -8.24
C LEU A 260 -6.50 -21.05 -7.90
N LEU A 261 -7.23 -20.38 -7.00
CA LEU A 261 -8.60 -20.76 -6.66
C LEU A 261 -9.51 -20.70 -7.89
N ASP A 262 -9.39 -19.68 -8.73
CA ASP A 262 -10.15 -19.56 -9.99
C ASP A 262 -9.83 -20.71 -10.96
N ARG A 263 -8.53 -20.98 -11.20
CA ARG A 263 -8.06 -22.06 -12.08
C ARG A 263 -8.56 -23.44 -11.66
N HIS A 264 -8.73 -23.67 -10.36
CA HIS A 264 -9.26 -24.93 -9.82
C HIS A 264 -10.79 -24.91 -9.62
N GLU A 265 -11.49 -23.91 -10.19
CA GLU A 265 -12.95 -23.74 -10.11
C GLU A 265 -13.47 -23.69 -8.68
N ARG A 266 -12.68 -23.10 -7.78
CA ARG A 266 -13.01 -22.93 -6.36
C ARG A 266 -13.75 -21.62 -6.10
N LEU A 267 -13.62 -20.65 -7.00
CA LEU A 267 -14.38 -19.41 -7.01
C LEU A 267 -15.58 -19.53 -7.96
N GLN A 268 -16.77 -19.22 -7.45
CA GLN A 268 -18.03 -19.20 -8.24
C GLN A 268 -18.63 -17.80 -8.35
N LYS A 269 -18.05 -16.83 -7.64
CA LYS A 269 -18.52 -15.46 -7.49
C LYS A 269 -17.33 -14.53 -7.32
N PRO A 270 -17.51 -13.21 -7.48
CA PRO A 270 -16.42 -12.26 -7.29
C PRO A 270 -15.78 -12.40 -5.91
N CYS A 271 -14.47 -12.16 -5.85
CA CYS A 271 -13.69 -12.25 -4.61
C CYS A 271 -13.05 -10.89 -4.30
N VAL A 272 -13.29 -10.35 -3.12
CA VAL A 272 -12.57 -9.18 -2.61
C VAL A 272 -11.24 -9.66 -2.05
N VAL A 273 -10.16 -9.33 -2.75
CA VAL A 273 -8.80 -9.71 -2.39
C VAL A 273 -8.15 -8.55 -1.64
N ARG A 274 -7.59 -8.82 -0.46
CA ARG A 274 -6.90 -7.84 0.37
C ARG A 274 -5.52 -8.35 0.77
N ALA A 275 -4.51 -7.56 0.43
CA ALA A 275 -3.15 -7.68 0.95
C ALA A 275 -2.97 -6.70 2.12
N LEU A 276 -2.30 -7.15 3.18
CA LEU A 276 -2.03 -6.35 4.38
C LEU A 276 -0.61 -6.62 4.87
N ALA A 277 0.20 -5.56 4.98
CA ALA A 277 1.49 -5.61 5.64
C ALA A 277 1.35 -5.05 7.05
N ILE A 278 1.78 -5.82 8.05
CA ILE A 278 1.68 -5.47 9.47
C ILE A 278 3.08 -5.34 10.05
N THR A 279 3.36 -4.16 10.60
CA THR A 279 4.63 -3.86 11.28
C THR A 279 4.36 -3.13 12.59
N PRO A 280 5.33 -3.08 13.52
CA PRO A 280 5.22 -2.23 14.71
C PRO A 280 5.00 -0.76 14.36
N ASN A 281 5.38 -0.33 13.16
CA ASN A 281 5.35 1.07 12.74
C ASN A 281 4.05 1.48 12.03
N GLY A 282 3.12 0.54 11.81
CA GLY A 282 1.86 0.78 11.11
C GLY A 282 1.48 -0.35 10.15
N LEU A 283 0.33 -0.16 9.50
CA LEU A 283 -0.24 -1.10 8.53
C LEU A 283 -0.30 -0.45 7.15
N GLU A 284 0.01 -1.23 6.12
CA GLU A 284 -0.20 -0.85 4.72
C GLU A 284 -1.13 -1.87 4.08
N SER A 285 -2.13 -1.44 3.30
CA SER A 285 -3.12 -2.36 2.70
C SER A 285 -3.44 -1.98 1.27
N LEU A 286 -3.59 -3.00 0.42
CA LEU A 286 -4.17 -2.89 -0.90
C LEU A 286 -5.35 -3.85 -0.99
N ALA A 287 -6.48 -3.37 -1.49
CA ALA A 287 -7.65 -4.20 -1.75
C ALA A 287 -8.17 -3.99 -3.16
N ALA A 288 -8.57 -5.10 -3.79
CA ALA A 288 -9.08 -5.12 -5.14
C ALA A 288 -10.19 -6.16 -5.27
N ARG A 289 -11.12 -5.93 -6.18
CA ARG A 289 -12.16 -6.89 -6.53
C ARG A 289 -11.68 -7.75 -7.70
N TYR A 290 -11.65 -9.06 -7.50
CA TYR A 290 -11.36 -10.04 -8.54
C TYR A 290 -12.67 -10.62 -9.10
N VAL A 291 -12.78 -10.66 -10.43
CA VAL A 291 -13.89 -11.27 -11.17
C VAL A 291 -13.28 -12.13 -12.26
N SER A 292 -13.65 -13.42 -12.30
CA SER A 292 -13.23 -14.30 -13.40
C SER A 292 -13.83 -13.81 -14.72
N GLU A 293 -12.99 -13.71 -15.76
CA GLU A 293 -13.38 -13.29 -17.12
C GLU A 293 -14.12 -11.93 -17.26
N GLY A 294 -14.05 -11.06 -16.23
CA GLY A 294 -14.72 -9.75 -16.21
C GLY A 294 -13.79 -8.54 -16.41
N THR A 295 -14.36 -7.32 -16.33
CA THR A 295 -13.58 -6.08 -16.32
C THR A 295 -12.61 -6.08 -15.15
N LYS A 296 -11.32 -5.97 -15.44
CA LYS A 296 -10.26 -6.02 -14.42
C LYS A 296 -10.31 -4.75 -13.58
N ASP A 297 -10.49 -4.92 -12.26
CA ASP A 297 -10.26 -3.83 -11.30
C ASP A 297 -8.82 -3.32 -11.45
N PRO A 298 -8.59 -2.03 -11.72
CA PRO A 298 -7.24 -1.49 -11.91
C PRO A 298 -6.34 -1.71 -10.68
N ARG A 299 -6.93 -1.79 -9.48
CA ARG A 299 -6.18 -2.11 -8.25
C ARG A 299 -5.69 -3.55 -8.23
N PHE A 300 -6.37 -4.47 -8.92
CA PHE A 300 -5.90 -5.85 -9.08
C PHE A 300 -4.71 -5.90 -10.05
N ALA A 301 -4.69 -5.06 -11.08
CA ALA A 301 -3.53 -4.91 -11.94
C ALA A 301 -2.32 -4.36 -11.15
N LEU A 302 -2.51 -3.35 -10.29
CA LEU A 302 -1.47 -2.89 -9.37
C LEU A 302 -0.97 -4.02 -8.45
N MET A 303 -1.88 -4.82 -7.87
CA MET A 303 -1.52 -5.97 -7.05
C MET A 303 -0.68 -7.00 -7.82
N GLN A 304 -1.04 -7.31 -9.08
CA GLN A 304 -0.26 -8.17 -9.98
C GLN A 304 1.14 -7.61 -10.26
N GLN A 305 1.23 -6.29 -10.48
CA GLN A 305 2.50 -5.61 -10.70
C GLN A 305 3.42 -5.69 -9.48
N MET A 306 2.88 -5.40 -8.29
CA MET A 306 3.61 -5.51 -7.02
C MET A 306 4.05 -6.95 -6.73
N GLY A 307 3.17 -7.93 -6.96
CA GLY A 307 3.48 -9.34 -6.80
C GLY A 307 4.57 -9.84 -7.76
N THR A 308 4.53 -9.37 -9.02
CA THR A 308 5.56 -9.69 -10.02
C THR A 308 6.90 -9.08 -9.66
N ALA A 309 6.92 -7.82 -9.19
CA ALA A 309 8.13 -7.17 -8.69
C ALA A 309 8.74 -7.98 -7.53
N TYR A 310 7.92 -8.40 -6.56
CA TYR A 310 8.36 -9.25 -5.46
C TYR A 310 8.97 -10.57 -5.95
N ARG A 311 8.32 -11.27 -6.89
CA ARG A 311 8.82 -12.54 -7.43
C ARG A 311 10.17 -12.39 -8.16
N ARG A 312 10.34 -11.31 -8.91
CA ARG A 312 11.57 -11.03 -9.69
C ARG A 312 12.71 -10.45 -8.86
N ALA A 313 12.42 -9.81 -7.73
CA ALA A 313 13.43 -9.19 -6.90
C ALA A 313 14.44 -10.22 -6.37
N SER A 314 15.72 -10.03 -6.68
CA SER A 314 16.81 -10.78 -6.05
C SER A 314 17.10 -10.19 -4.68
N LYS A 315 17.22 -11.04 -3.66
CA LYS A 315 17.66 -10.59 -2.34
C LYS A 315 19.16 -10.32 -2.42
N LEU A 316 19.58 -9.10 -2.11
CA LEU A 316 20.98 -8.77 -1.93
C LEU A 316 21.53 -9.49 -0.70
N SER A 317 22.82 -9.84 -0.74
CA SER A 317 23.50 -10.44 0.41
C SER A 317 23.66 -9.44 1.55
N ASP A 318 23.82 -9.93 2.77
CA ASP A 318 24.01 -9.09 3.94
C ASP A 318 25.26 -8.22 3.78
N GLY A 319 25.10 -6.90 3.94
CA GLY A 319 26.21 -5.94 3.78
C GLY A 319 26.65 -5.69 2.34
N ASP A 320 25.89 -6.15 1.33
CA ASP A 320 26.18 -5.92 -0.10
C ASP A 320 25.88 -4.47 -0.51
N THR A 321 26.70 -3.55 -0.03
CA THR A 321 26.60 -2.11 -0.32
C THR A 321 26.87 -1.81 -1.78
N GLU A 322 27.75 -2.57 -2.43
CA GLU A 322 28.04 -2.43 -3.86
C GLU A 322 26.82 -2.86 -4.69
N GLY A 323 26.23 -4.02 -4.40
CA GLY A 323 25.02 -4.47 -5.09
C GLY A 323 23.82 -3.55 -4.87
N LEU A 324 23.68 -2.92 -3.70
CA LEU A 324 22.67 -1.89 -3.47
C LEU A 324 22.96 -0.63 -4.29
N ALA A 325 24.21 -0.16 -4.31
CA ALA A 325 24.63 0.99 -5.10
C ALA A 325 24.37 0.77 -6.60
N ASP A 326 24.70 -0.41 -7.14
CA ASP A 326 24.44 -0.79 -8.53
C ASP A 326 22.95 -0.74 -8.87
N GLN A 327 22.08 -1.24 -7.96
CA GLN A 327 20.63 -1.17 -8.15
C GLN A 327 20.11 0.27 -8.09
N VAL A 328 20.58 1.08 -7.14
CA VAL A 328 20.22 2.51 -7.03
C VAL A 328 20.64 3.26 -8.31
N GLU A 329 21.85 3.04 -8.81
CA GLU A 329 22.33 3.65 -10.05
C GLU A 329 21.50 3.19 -11.26
N SER A 330 21.13 1.91 -11.31
CA SER A 330 20.26 1.36 -12.36
C SER A 330 18.88 2.04 -12.37
N VAL A 331 18.25 2.21 -11.20
CA VAL A 331 16.99 2.93 -11.05
C VAL A 331 17.13 4.38 -11.51
N PHE A 332 18.19 5.07 -11.06
CA PHE A 332 18.45 6.45 -11.42
C PHE A 332 18.56 6.65 -12.94
N LYS A 333 19.38 5.82 -13.61
CA LYS A 333 19.53 5.84 -15.07
C LYS A 333 18.21 5.54 -15.80
N GLN A 334 17.42 4.60 -15.28
CA GLN A 334 16.11 4.29 -15.85
C GLN A 334 15.12 5.46 -15.73
N ILE A 335 15.05 6.12 -14.57
CA ILE A 335 14.22 7.32 -14.41
C ILE A 335 14.66 8.38 -15.43
N LEU A 336 15.96 8.68 -15.51
CA LEU A 336 16.50 9.68 -16.43
C LEU A 336 16.16 9.39 -17.89
N THR A 337 16.27 8.14 -18.32
CA THR A 337 15.94 7.70 -19.69
C THR A 337 14.44 7.69 -20.01
N ARG A 338 13.56 7.75 -19.02
CA ARG A 338 12.10 7.78 -19.22
C ARG A 338 11.49 9.17 -19.12
N LEU A 339 12.24 10.16 -18.63
CA LEU A 339 11.77 11.55 -18.62
C LEU A 339 11.36 12.02 -20.03
N PRO A 340 10.32 12.86 -20.17
CA PRO A 340 9.98 13.56 -21.41
C PRO A 340 11.22 14.13 -22.10
N LYS A 341 11.22 14.16 -23.44
CA LYS A 341 12.40 14.50 -24.23
C LYS A 341 12.97 15.88 -23.86
N GLU A 342 12.08 16.82 -23.58
CA GLU A 342 12.35 18.20 -23.20
C GLU A 342 13.07 18.26 -21.85
N LEU A 343 12.54 17.56 -20.83
CA LEU A 343 13.18 17.43 -19.52
C LEU A 343 14.53 16.70 -19.61
N ARG A 344 14.60 15.63 -20.41
CA ARG A 344 15.84 14.87 -20.62
C ARG A 344 16.92 15.69 -21.31
N GLN A 345 16.55 16.63 -22.21
CA GLN A 345 17.49 17.56 -22.82
C GLN A 345 18.09 18.52 -21.80
N GLY A 346 17.26 19.06 -20.90
CA GLY A 346 17.75 19.91 -19.79
C GLY A 346 18.65 19.15 -18.82
N LEU A 347 18.43 17.84 -18.67
CA LEU A 347 19.18 16.96 -17.78
C LEU A 347 20.34 16.22 -18.48
N ARG A 348 20.74 16.64 -19.69
CA ARG A 348 21.84 16.01 -20.45
C ARG A 348 23.15 15.91 -19.67
N ILE A 349 23.41 16.85 -18.76
CA ILE A 349 24.59 16.87 -17.88
C ILE A 349 24.69 15.55 -17.08
N LEU A 350 23.55 14.98 -16.69
CA LEU A 350 23.50 13.71 -15.95
C LEU A 350 23.78 12.48 -16.81
N GLY A 351 23.74 12.58 -18.14
CA GLY A 351 23.98 11.45 -19.03
C GLY A 351 25.46 11.07 -19.18
N GLY A 352 26.38 11.97 -18.81
CA GLY A 352 27.83 11.75 -18.88
C GLY A 352 28.44 11.40 -17.51
N ASP A 353 28.25 12.29 -16.53
CA ASP A 353 28.68 12.11 -15.13
C ASP A 353 27.45 12.05 -14.22
N SER A 354 26.77 10.90 -14.23
CA SER A 354 25.67 10.67 -13.28
C SER A 354 26.21 10.73 -11.84
N PRO A 355 25.50 11.40 -10.90
CA PRO A 355 25.85 11.37 -9.49
C PRO A 355 25.85 9.92 -8.98
N LYS A 356 26.81 9.59 -8.11
CA LYS A 356 26.88 8.26 -7.51
C LYS A 356 25.89 8.17 -6.35
N PRO A 357 25.45 6.96 -5.97
CA PRO A 357 24.65 6.77 -4.77
C PRO A 357 25.32 7.42 -3.55
N GLY A 358 24.61 8.33 -2.87
CA GLY A 358 25.11 9.08 -1.72
C GLY A 358 25.67 10.47 -2.03
N ASP A 359 25.85 10.83 -3.31
CA ASP A 359 26.25 12.18 -3.68
C ASP A 359 25.06 13.14 -3.62
N ASP A 360 25.24 14.27 -2.94
CA ASP A 360 24.32 15.39 -3.06
C ASP A 360 24.48 16.03 -4.44
N TYR A 361 23.37 16.22 -5.15
CA TYR A 361 23.36 16.95 -6.40
C TYR A 361 22.20 17.93 -6.45
N ARG A 362 22.44 19.07 -7.10
CA ARG A 362 21.42 20.07 -7.41
C ARG A 362 21.39 20.29 -8.90
N LEU A 363 20.19 20.19 -9.46
CA LEU A 363 19.94 20.50 -10.86
C LEU A 363 18.91 21.62 -10.91
N ASP A 364 19.32 22.73 -11.46
CA ASP A 364 18.42 23.78 -11.87
C ASP A 364 18.24 23.65 -13.38
N PHE A 365 17.02 23.41 -13.83
CA PHE A 365 16.67 23.48 -15.24
C PHE A 365 15.57 24.50 -15.43
N GLU A 366 15.61 25.17 -16.58
CA GLU A 366 14.59 26.12 -17.00
C GLU A 366 13.95 25.56 -18.26
N GLU A 367 12.64 25.35 -18.21
CA GLU A 367 11.86 24.98 -19.38
C GLU A 367 11.05 26.19 -19.85
N ARG A 368 11.19 26.54 -21.12
CA ARG A 368 10.31 27.52 -21.75
C ARG A 368 9.06 26.79 -22.21
N ILE A 369 7.96 26.96 -21.49
CA ILE A 369 6.65 26.46 -21.90
C ILE A 369 6.06 27.44 -22.92
N PRO A 370 5.99 27.10 -24.23
CA PRO A 370 5.34 27.96 -25.21
C PRO A 370 3.85 28.04 -24.88
N ASP A 371 3.24 29.19 -25.18
CA ASP A 371 1.81 29.43 -24.98
C ASP A 371 1.32 29.29 -23.52
N PHE A 372 2.24 29.38 -22.55
CA PHE A 372 1.88 29.45 -21.14
C PHE A 372 1.31 30.83 -20.78
N ALA A 373 0.04 30.84 -20.42
CA ALA A 373 -0.66 32.03 -19.99
C ALA A 373 -0.62 32.09 -18.44
N ASN A 374 0.12 33.03 -17.86
CA ASN A 374 0.22 33.13 -16.40
C ASN A 374 -1.16 33.50 -15.80
N PRO A 375 -1.70 32.74 -14.83
CA PRO A 375 -3.02 33.00 -14.25
C PRO A 375 -3.23 34.40 -13.66
N MET A 376 -2.14 35.02 -13.21
CA MET A 376 -2.12 36.36 -12.61
C MET A 376 -1.73 37.45 -13.61
N GLN A 377 -1.37 37.08 -14.84
CA GLN A 377 -1.15 38.05 -15.91
C GLN A 377 -2.47 38.74 -16.24
N MET A 378 -2.38 40.05 -16.38
CA MET A 378 -3.51 40.89 -16.73
C MET A 378 -3.58 41.01 -18.25
N TYR A 379 -4.76 40.75 -18.79
CA TYR A 379 -5.07 40.84 -20.21
C TYR A 379 -6.10 41.94 -20.42
N ALA A 380 -6.09 42.56 -21.60
CA ALA A 380 -7.27 43.32 -22.01
C ALA A 380 -8.47 42.35 -22.10
N LYS A 381 -9.66 42.81 -21.71
CA LYS A 381 -10.87 41.97 -21.68
C LYS A 381 -11.12 41.23 -23.01
N GLU A 382 -10.93 41.93 -24.14
CA GLU A 382 -11.10 41.37 -25.49
C GLU A 382 -10.07 40.28 -25.80
N GLU A 383 -8.81 40.49 -25.41
CA GLU A 383 -7.73 39.50 -25.58
C GLU A 383 -7.99 38.26 -24.72
N ALA A 384 -8.45 38.43 -23.48
CA ALA A 384 -8.79 37.32 -22.60
C ALA A 384 -9.94 36.48 -23.15
N LEU A 385 -10.99 37.13 -23.66
CA LEU A 385 -12.14 36.43 -24.27
C LEU A 385 -11.76 35.73 -25.57
N ALA A 386 -10.79 36.25 -26.31
CA ALA A 386 -10.29 35.58 -27.51
C ALA A 386 -9.62 34.22 -27.21
N LEU A 387 -9.11 34.02 -26.00
CA LEU A 387 -8.54 32.73 -25.54
C LEU A 387 -9.61 31.66 -25.30
N VAL A 388 -10.89 32.03 -25.20
CA VAL A 388 -11.98 31.07 -25.03
C VAL A 388 -12.22 30.34 -26.35
N PRO A 389 -12.10 28.99 -26.37
CA PRO A 389 -12.28 28.22 -27.60
C PRO A 389 -13.74 28.26 -28.04
N GLU A 390 -13.95 28.56 -29.31
CA GLU A 390 -15.28 28.45 -29.93
C GLU A 390 -15.51 26.99 -30.32
N GLN A 391 -16.48 26.35 -29.63
CA GLN A 391 -16.91 25.00 -29.93
C GLN A 391 -18.43 24.98 -30.01
N GLN A 392 -18.98 24.33 -31.04
CA GLN A 392 -20.43 24.28 -31.25
C GLN A 392 -21.19 23.72 -30.04
N ALA A 393 -20.63 22.68 -29.40
CA ALA A 393 -21.22 22.08 -28.20
C ALA A 393 -21.35 23.06 -27.02
N LEU A 394 -20.41 24.00 -26.88
CA LEU A 394 -20.48 25.04 -25.85
C LEU A 394 -21.54 26.08 -26.20
N THR A 395 -21.61 26.50 -27.47
CA THR A 395 -22.68 27.41 -27.94
C THR A 395 -24.06 26.80 -27.72
N ASP A 396 -24.23 25.51 -28.00
CA ASP A 396 -25.48 24.77 -27.79
C ASP A 396 -25.83 24.69 -26.29
N TYR A 397 -24.82 24.49 -25.42
CA TYR A 397 -25.01 24.45 -23.97
C TYR A 397 -25.41 25.81 -23.38
N PHE A 398 -24.75 26.90 -23.79
CA PHE A 398 -25.05 28.25 -23.30
C PHE A 398 -26.29 28.87 -23.95
N GLY A 399 -26.73 28.37 -25.12
CA GLY A 399 -27.83 28.95 -25.90
C GLY A 399 -27.49 30.27 -26.59
N LEU A 400 -26.22 30.68 -26.53
CA LEU A 400 -25.65 31.86 -27.18
C LEU A 400 -24.16 31.65 -27.41
N ASP A 401 -23.55 32.55 -28.18
CA ASP A 401 -22.11 32.54 -28.43
C ASP A 401 -21.30 32.47 -27.12
N VAL A 402 -20.33 31.55 -27.07
CA VAL A 402 -19.57 31.23 -25.85
C VAL A 402 -18.85 32.47 -25.32
N ARG A 403 -18.21 33.24 -26.19
CA ARG A 403 -17.48 34.46 -25.80
C ARG A 403 -18.43 35.52 -25.24
N THR A 404 -19.64 35.60 -25.78
CA THR A 404 -20.71 36.46 -25.27
C THR A 404 -21.21 36.01 -23.89
N ALA A 405 -21.43 34.71 -23.67
CA ALA A 405 -21.82 34.17 -22.37
C ALA A 405 -20.76 34.45 -21.30
N MET A 406 -19.49 34.23 -21.67
CA MET A 406 -18.33 34.53 -20.85
C MET A 406 -18.17 36.02 -20.55
N ALA A 407 -18.38 36.89 -21.54
CA ALA A 407 -18.30 38.34 -21.37
C ALA A 407 -19.37 38.88 -20.41
N ASN A 408 -20.60 38.34 -20.49
CA ASN A 408 -21.70 38.69 -19.61
C ASN A 408 -21.40 38.28 -18.15
N ALA A 409 -20.99 37.03 -17.94
CA ALA A 409 -20.63 36.53 -16.61
C ALA A 409 -19.42 37.29 -16.02
N LEU A 410 -18.45 37.67 -16.85
CA LEU A 410 -17.30 38.46 -16.43
C LEU A 410 -17.68 39.89 -16.02
N GLU A 411 -18.62 40.52 -16.75
CA GLU A 411 -19.15 41.84 -16.39
C GLU A 411 -19.97 41.80 -15.09
N GLU A 412 -20.73 40.73 -14.87
CA GLU A 412 -21.47 40.52 -13.62
C GLU A 412 -20.54 40.32 -12.42
N LEU A 413 -19.47 39.53 -12.59
CA LEU A 413 -18.48 39.28 -11.54
C LEU A 413 -17.59 40.49 -11.24
N LYS A 414 -17.26 41.29 -12.26
CA LYS A 414 -16.38 42.46 -12.15
C LYS A 414 -16.83 43.59 -13.08
N PRO A 415 -17.85 44.36 -12.69
CA PRO A 415 -18.37 45.46 -13.50
C PRO A 415 -17.29 46.50 -13.82
N GLY A 416 -17.14 46.85 -15.09
CA GLY A 416 -16.21 47.89 -15.55
C GLY A 416 -14.72 47.55 -15.47
N ALA A 417 -14.34 46.30 -15.16
CA ALA A 417 -12.93 45.91 -15.12
C ALA A 417 -12.35 45.81 -16.54
N GLN A 418 -11.32 46.62 -16.81
CA GLN A 418 -10.67 46.72 -18.12
C GLN A 418 -9.49 45.74 -18.27
N PRO A 419 -8.54 45.66 -17.32
CA PRO A 419 -7.65 44.52 -17.24
C PRO A 419 -8.27 43.41 -16.40
N VAL A 420 -8.29 42.20 -16.94
CA VAL A 420 -8.79 40.99 -16.26
C VAL A 420 -7.71 39.93 -16.20
N ALA A 421 -7.67 39.16 -15.11
CA ALA A 421 -6.79 38.01 -15.00
C ALA A 421 -7.47 36.76 -15.60
N LEU A 422 -6.70 35.75 -16.02
CA LEU A 422 -7.28 34.47 -16.46
C LEU A 422 -8.09 33.79 -15.35
N ARG A 423 -7.72 34.02 -14.09
CA ARG A 423 -8.50 33.61 -12.93
C ARG A 423 -9.93 34.17 -12.95
N ASP A 424 -10.11 35.41 -13.42
CA ASP A 424 -11.43 36.03 -13.53
C ASP A 424 -12.23 35.44 -14.69
N LEU A 425 -11.55 35.12 -15.79
CA LEU A 425 -12.15 34.41 -16.92
C LEU A 425 -12.62 33.01 -16.50
N HIS A 426 -11.84 32.26 -15.73
CA HIS A 426 -12.28 30.98 -15.18
C HIS A 426 -13.45 31.11 -14.22
N ALA A 427 -13.48 32.14 -13.37
CA ALA A 427 -14.63 32.39 -12.52
C ALA A 427 -15.90 32.68 -13.35
N ALA A 428 -15.77 33.47 -14.42
CA ALA A 428 -16.86 33.73 -15.35
C ALA A 428 -17.34 32.45 -16.06
N ALA A 429 -16.46 31.50 -16.35
CA ALA A 429 -16.84 30.22 -16.95
C ALA A 429 -17.68 29.36 -16.01
N VAL A 430 -17.33 29.35 -14.72
CA VAL A 430 -18.13 28.68 -13.69
C VAL A 430 -19.52 29.30 -13.59
N VAL A 431 -19.58 30.63 -13.49
CA VAL A 431 -20.86 31.35 -13.37
C VAL A 431 -21.72 31.14 -14.62
N ALA A 432 -21.18 31.34 -15.81
CA ALA A 432 -21.90 31.07 -17.06
C ALA A 432 -22.39 29.61 -17.12
N GLY A 433 -21.54 28.66 -16.70
CA GLY A 433 -21.86 27.24 -16.67
C GLY A 433 -23.02 26.90 -15.73
N MET A 434 -23.02 27.51 -14.54
CA MET A 434 -24.09 27.37 -13.54
C MET A 434 -25.39 28.04 -14.00
N THR A 435 -25.32 29.23 -14.61
CA THR A 435 -26.50 29.96 -15.11
C THR A 435 -27.17 29.23 -16.27
N ALA A 436 -26.40 28.56 -17.12
CA ALA A 436 -26.92 27.77 -18.24
C ALA A 436 -27.42 26.36 -17.82
N ALA A 437 -27.26 25.98 -16.55
CA ALA A 437 -27.69 24.67 -16.06
C ALA A 437 -29.21 24.47 -16.22
N SER A 438 -29.61 23.30 -16.70
CA SER A 438 -31.01 22.97 -16.93
C SER A 438 -31.72 22.58 -15.62
N PRO A 439 -32.77 23.30 -15.18
CA PRO A 439 -33.52 22.95 -13.98
C PRO A 439 -34.12 21.54 -14.08
N GLY A 440 -34.11 20.79 -12.98
CA GLY A 440 -34.67 19.43 -12.91
C GLY A 440 -33.81 18.33 -13.54
N LYS A 441 -32.58 18.63 -13.96
CA LYS A 441 -31.57 17.65 -14.40
C LYS A 441 -30.36 17.67 -13.49
N VAL A 442 -29.61 16.57 -13.48
CA VAL A 442 -28.25 16.56 -12.91
C VAL A 442 -27.36 17.31 -13.89
N ASN A 443 -26.82 18.44 -13.47
CA ASN A 443 -25.84 19.21 -14.23
C ASN A 443 -24.47 19.00 -13.58
N VAL A 444 -23.49 18.57 -14.35
CA VAL A 444 -22.13 18.30 -13.86
C VAL A 444 -21.19 19.30 -14.50
N LEU A 445 -20.47 20.06 -13.66
CA LEU A 445 -19.43 20.99 -14.10
C LEU A 445 -18.08 20.48 -13.60
N GLY A 446 -17.25 19.94 -14.50
CA GLY A 446 -15.89 19.53 -14.20
C GLY A 446 -14.94 20.71 -14.17
N LEU A 447 -14.24 20.93 -13.05
CA LEU A 447 -13.26 22.02 -12.91
C LEU A 447 -11.85 21.45 -12.86
N GLU A 448 -11.19 21.39 -14.00
CA GLU A 448 -9.82 20.89 -14.15
C GLU A 448 -8.80 22.03 -14.21
N GLY A 449 -7.54 21.76 -13.81
CA GLY A 449 -6.41 22.69 -13.99
C GLY A 449 -5.56 22.95 -12.75
N ASN A 450 -4.54 23.80 -12.89
CA ASN A 450 -3.48 24.00 -11.89
C ASN A 450 -3.94 24.64 -10.56
N PRO A 451 -3.24 24.40 -9.43
CA PRO A 451 -3.45 25.11 -8.17
C PRO A 451 -3.35 26.63 -8.35
N GLY A 452 -4.14 27.39 -7.58
CA GLY A 452 -4.09 28.87 -7.59
C GLY A 452 -4.92 29.56 -8.69
N ILE A 453 -5.51 28.81 -9.62
CA ILE A 453 -6.26 29.37 -10.76
C ILE A 453 -7.70 29.84 -10.43
N GLY A 454 -8.12 29.71 -9.16
CA GLY A 454 -9.37 30.30 -8.64
C GLY A 454 -10.62 29.42 -8.63
N LYS A 455 -10.52 28.13 -8.99
CA LYS A 455 -11.65 27.17 -9.03
C LYS A 455 -12.53 27.20 -7.79
N THR A 456 -11.94 27.02 -6.61
CA THR A 456 -12.67 26.98 -5.33
C THR A 456 -13.32 28.33 -4.98
N THR A 457 -12.65 29.44 -5.29
CA THR A 457 -13.20 30.78 -5.04
C THR A 457 -14.41 31.08 -5.94
N ALA A 458 -14.39 30.57 -7.17
CA ALA A 458 -15.45 30.76 -8.14
C ALA A 458 -16.74 29.99 -7.82
N VAL A 459 -16.67 28.88 -7.07
CA VAL A 459 -17.85 28.12 -6.62
C VAL A 459 -18.49 28.72 -5.36
N ILE A 460 -17.71 29.37 -4.50
CA ILE A 460 -18.19 29.94 -3.23
C ILE A 460 -18.88 31.30 -3.42
N ARG A 461 -18.43 32.11 -4.39
CA ARG A 461 -18.96 33.46 -4.64
C ARG A 461 -20.36 33.56 -5.28
N PRO A 462 -20.82 32.65 -6.17
CA PRO A 462 -22.11 32.79 -6.84
C PRO A 462 -23.30 32.34 -5.98
N VAL A 463 -23.11 32.08 -4.69
CA VAL A 463 -24.23 31.89 -3.75
C VAL A 463 -24.69 33.26 -3.25
N ILE A 464 -25.43 34.00 -4.09
CA ILE A 464 -26.39 35.02 -3.66
C ILE A 464 -27.67 34.83 -4.47
#